data_AF-A0A7S0UEJ2-F1
#
_entry.id   AF-A0A7S0UEJ2-F1
#
_cell.length_a   1.000
_cell.length_b   1.000
_cell.length_c   1.000
_cell.angle_alpha   90.00
_cell.angle_beta   90.00
_cell.angle_gamma   90.00
#
_symmetry.space_group_name_H-M   'P 1'
#
loop_
_entity.id
_entity.type
_entity.pdbx_description
1 polymer ?
#
loop_
_entity_poly.entity_id
_entity_poly.type
_entity_poly.pdbx_seq_one_letter_code
_entity_poly.pdbx_strand_id
1 'polypeptide(L)'
;MTSAAANKPIQVSGDKKDNTIFVDVIERLTVVLDSRGSMTHSYINGCITLKSFMTGSSEMRLGLSDGVSVTSLGISGKGASAVNTLVMEDMNLHECVRWDENKKEAVFTFFAPDGEFNLLSYRIKSPFRAPISVVPFLETKPRANSLDYVLRVRGEFPADKTAAHVSLVFALPHWANSVAVETASATAAAQGGDKGAVPVAGKAQFDRKTQVVHWQIAKIQGGTEVIVRCKIVLASNMDATACSLEDFGVVRVNFELPMHLLSGVSIKFLDFLYASGKTPNKWIRYVTQANSYVARWS
;
A
#
# COMPACT_ATOMS: atom_id res chain seq x y z
N MET A 1 -14.54 -2.13 5.81
CA MET A 1 -15.37 -2.55 4.67
C MET A 1 -14.48 -3.31 3.71
N THR A 2 -14.75 -4.60 3.53
CA THR A 2 -13.98 -5.52 2.71
C THR A 2 -14.05 -5.10 1.23
N SER A 3 -12.89 -5.06 0.56
CA SER A 3 -12.76 -4.65 -0.84
C SER A 3 -13.71 -5.45 -1.73
N ALA A 4 -14.53 -4.77 -2.53
CA ALA A 4 -15.52 -5.38 -3.42
C ALA A 4 -14.89 -6.18 -4.57
N ALA A 5 -13.56 -6.15 -4.73
CA ALA A 5 -12.83 -7.04 -5.63
C ALA A 5 -12.59 -8.44 -5.05
N ALA A 6 -12.77 -8.64 -3.74
CA ALA A 6 -12.56 -9.92 -3.05
C ALA A 6 -13.72 -10.92 -3.21
N ASN A 7 -14.91 -10.46 -3.64
CA ASN A 7 -16.13 -11.28 -3.69
C ASN A 7 -16.73 -11.37 -5.11
N LYS A 8 -15.95 -11.82 -6.09
CA LYS A 8 -16.60 -12.51 -7.23
C LYS A 8 -16.92 -13.93 -6.76
N PRO A 9 -18.20 -14.34 -6.69
CA PRO A 9 -18.52 -15.75 -6.47
C PRO A 9 -18.00 -16.49 -7.70
N ILE A 10 -17.08 -17.42 -7.49
CA ILE A 10 -16.73 -18.40 -8.52
C ILE A 10 -17.98 -19.26 -8.67
N GLN A 11 -18.80 -18.99 -9.68
CA GLN A 11 -19.81 -19.97 -10.10
C GLN A 11 -19.06 -21.19 -10.61
N VAL A 12 -18.87 -22.17 -9.74
CA VAL A 12 -18.44 -23.52 -10.13
C VAL A 12 -19.66 -24.19 -10.73
N SER A 13 -19.93 -23.90 -12.00
CA SER A 13 -20.87 -24.68 -12.80
C SER A 13 -20.20 -26.02 -13.16
N GLY A 14 -20.69 -27.10 -12.55
CA GLY A 14 -20.70 -28.48 -13.08
C GLY A 14 -19.42 -29.10 -13.65
N ASP A 15 -18.94 -30.14 -12.96
CA ASP A 15 -18.29 -31.36 -13.50
C ASP A 15 -16.84 -31.37 -14.00
N LYS A 16 -16.08 -30.28 -13.88
CA LYS A 16 -14.61 -30.38 -13.84
C LYS A 16 -14.06 -29.47 -12.75
N LYS A 17 -13.48 -30.05 -11.69
CA LYS A 17 -12.53 -29.32 -10.85
C LYS A 17 -11.34 -28.97 -11.74
N ASP A 18 -11.38 -27.79 -12.35
CA ASP A 18 -10.28 -27.28 -13.15
C ASP A 18 -9.08 -27.15 -12.22
N ASN A 19 -8.09 -28.02 -12.44
CA ASN A 19 -6.87 -28.13 -11.66
C ASN A 19 -6.16 -26.76 -11.66
N THR A 20 -6.39 -25.97 -10.61
CA THR A 20 -6.04 -24.54 -10.59
C THR A 20 -5.49 -24.17 -9.22
N ILE A 21 -4.45 -23.34 -9.24
CA ILE A 21 -3.89 -22.73 -8.05
C ILE A 21 -3.78 -21.21 -8.21
N PHE A 22 -4.16 -20.50 -7.16
CA PHE A 22 -4.00 -19.06 -7.06
C PHE A 22 -2.92 -18.75 -6.02
N VAL A 23 -2.06 -17.79 -6.31
CA VAL A 23 -1.01 -17.32 -5.42
C VAL A 23 -1.13 -15.82 -5.27
N ASP A 24 -1.31 -15.39 -4.04
CA ASP A 24 -1.40 -13.98 -3.67
C ASP A 24 -0.15 -13.61 -2.88
N VAL A 25 0.67 -12.71 -3.42
CA VAL A 25 1.74 -12.08 -2.65
C VAL A 25 1.26 -10.70 -2.20
N ILE A 26 1.07 -10.56 -0.89
CA ILE A 26 0.43 -9.40 -0.30
C ILE A 26 1.41 -8.72 0.65
N GLU A 27 1.66 -7.44 0.43
CA GLU A 27 2.47 -6.58 1.30
C GLU A 27 1.59 -5.57 2.03
N ARG A 28 1.80 -5.48 3.34
CA ARG A 28 1.13 -4.56 4.24
C ARG A 28 2.14 -3.57 4.79
N LEU A 29 1.97 -2.30 4.46
CA LEU A 29 2.89 -1.25 4.86
C LEU A 29 2.50 -0.66 6.22
N THR A 30 3.47 -0.59 7.12
CA THR A 30 3.43 0.31 8.26
C THR A 30 4.41 1.45 8.01
N VAL A 31 3.91 2.69 7.92
CA VAL A 31 4.69 3.89 7.57
C VAL A 31 4.24 5.07 8.43
N VAL A 32 5.21 5.83 8.94
CA VAL A 32 5.01 7.14 9.57
C VAL A 32 5.76 8.20 8.77
N LEU A 33 5.02 9.09 8.11
CA LEU A 33 5.55 10.24 7.38
C LEU A 33 5.70 11.47 8.27
N ASP A 34 6.74 12.26 8.02
CA ASP A 34 6.88 13.62 8.53
C ASP A 34 6.21 14.67 7.61
N SER A 35 6.31 15.95 7.99
CA SER A 35 5.77 17.09 7.23
C SER A 35 6.46 17.33 5.87
N ARG A 36 7.57 16.66 5.57
CA ARG A 36 8.25 16.72 4.27
C ARG A 36 7.91 15.53 3.38
N GLY A 37 7.05 14.62 3.85
CA GLY A 37 6.73 13.37 3.16
C GLY A 37 7.83 12.30 3.27
N SER A 38 8.81 12.47 4.16
CA SER A 38 9.87 11.49 4.42
C SER A 38 9.42 10.47 5.47
N MET A 39 9.88 9.22 5.35
CA MET A 39 9.54 8.16 6.31
C MET A 39 10.44 8.25 7.54
N THR A 40 9.82 8.43 8.71
CA THR A 40 10.48 8.36 10.03
C THR A 40 10.49 6.94 10.59
N HIS A 41 9.47 6.16 10.25
CA HIS A 41 9.34 4.76 10.63
C HIS A 41 8.69 4.00 9.48
N SER A 42 9.25 2.84 9.11
CA SER A 42 8.72 2.05 8.01
C SER A 42 9.11 0.58 8.13
N TYR A 43 8.16 -0.32 7.87
CA TYR A 43 8.43 -1.73 7.61
C TYR A 43 7.31 -2.35 6.76
N ILE A 44 7.64 -3.45 6.10
CA ILE A 44 6.72 -4.23 5.27
C ILE A 44 6.46 -5.57 5.95
N ASN A 45 5.19 -5.90 6.15
CA ASN A 45 4.76 -7.25 6.49
C ASN A 45 4.18 -7.89 5.24
N GLY A 46 4.86 -8.89 4.70
CA GLY A 46 4.41 -9.62 3.53
C GLY A 46 3.89 -11.01 3.87
N CYS A 47 3.00 -11.54 3.04
CA CYS A 47 2.61 -12.95 3.07
C CYS A 47 2.41 -13.49 1.65
N ILE A 48 2.64 -14.79 1.49
CA ILE A 48 2.29 -15.55 0.30
C ILE A 48 1.17 -16.50 0.69
N THR A 49 -0.03 -16.22 0.19
CA THR A 49 -1.22 -17.05 0.40
C THR A 49 -1.48 -17.85 -0.86
N LEU A 50 -1.80 -19.14 -0.71
CA LEU A 50 -2.19 -20.00 -1.81
C LEU A 50 -3.64 -20.42 -1.66
N LYS A 51 -4.33 -20.55 -2.79
CA LYS A 51 -5.64 -21.16 -2.89
C LYS A 51 -5.59 -22.31 -3.89
N SER A 52 -5.63 -23.54 -3.38
CA SER A 52 -5.51 -24.77 -4.17
C SER A 52 -6.89 -25.40 -4.42
N PHE A 53 -7.19 -25.66 -5.70
CA PHE A 53 -8.36 -26.45 -6.13
C PHE A 53 -7.93 -27.65 -6.97
N MET A 54 -6.77 -28.22 -6.63
CA MET A 54 -6.17 -29.30 -7.39
C MET A 54 -6.78 -30.66 -7.05
N THR A 55 -6.67 -31.60 -7.97
CA THR A 55 -7.05 -33.00 -7.74
C THR A 55 -5.78 -33.83 -7.52
N GLY A 56 -5.65 -34.41 -6.32
CA GLY A 56 -4.48 -35.21 -5.93
C GLY A 56 -3.40 -34.40 -5.22
N SER A 57 -2.46 -35.09 -4.56
CA SER A 57 -1.31 -34.48 -3.91
C SER A 57 -0.12 -34.46 -4.86
N SER A 58 0.32 -33.25 -5.23
CA SER A 58 1.58 -33.04 -5.94
C SER A 58 2.51 -32.25 -5.05
N GLU A 59 3.77 -32.65 -4.99
CA GLU A 59 4.80 -31.86 -4.34
C GLU A 59 5.07 -30.63 -5.21
N MET A 60 5.11 -29.45 -4.60
CA MET A 60 5.25 -28.17 -5.28
C MET A 60 6.55 -27.51 -4.89
N ARG A 61 7.16 -26.76 -5.81
CA ARG A 61 8.32 -25.92 -5.55
C ARG A 61 8.02 -24.48 -5.91
N LEU A 62 8.03 -23.58 -4.93
CA LEU A 62 7.91 -22.14 -5.13
C LEU A 62 9.28 -21.50 -4.96
N GLY A 63 9.80 -20.90 -6.03
CA GLY A 63 11.04 -20.13 -6.01
C GLY A 63 10.76 -18.63 -6.02
N LEU A 64 11.42 -17.88 -5.15
CA LEU A 64 11.43 -16.41 -5.21
C LEU A 64 12.56 -15.91 -6.12
N SER A 65 12.46 -14.67 -6.60
CA SER A 65 13.47 -14.04 -7.44
C SER A 65 14.83 -13.92 -6.75
N ASP A 66 15.88 -13.95 -7.57
CA ASP A 66 17.27 -13.83 -7.11
C ASP A 66 17.47 -12.47 -6.41
N GLY A 67 18.23 -12.47 -5.32
CA GLY A 67 18.43 -11.29 -4.47
C GLY A 67 17.64 -11.32 -3.16
N VAL A 68 16.73 -12.28 -2.96
CA VAL A 68 16.15 -12.53 -1.63
C VAL A 68 17.11 -13.39 -0.82
N SER A 69 17.74 -12.82 0.21
CA SER A 69 18.43 -13.58 1.26
C SER A 69 17.59 -13.55 2.53
N VAL A 70 17.33 -14.72 3.10
CA VAL A 70 16.75 -14.80 4.44
C VAL A 70 17.90 -14.85 5.43
N THR A 71 17.98 -13.87 6.33
CA THR A 71 18.94 -13.93 7.43
C THR A 71 18.20 -14.42 8.66
N SER A 72 18.25 -15.73 8.92
CA SER A 72 17.93 -16.22 10.26
C SER A 72 19.09 -15.78 11.17
N LEU A 73 18.79 -14.94 12.16
CA LEU A 73 19.66 -14.60 13.30
C LEU A 73 20.99 -13.87 12.98
N GLY A 74 20.96 -12.53 12.98
CA GLY A 74 22.03 -11.69 13.55
C GLY A 74 23.44 -11.71 12.94
N ILE A 75 23.76 -12.58 11.98
CA ILE A 75 25.09 -12.65 11.37
C ILE A 75 25.12 -11.71 10.16
N SER A 76 25.33 -10.42 10.44
CA SER A 76 25.75 -9.46 9.43
C SER A 76 27.21 -9.75 9.06
N GLY A 77 27.40 -10.66 8.10
CA GLY A 77 28.69 -10.86 7.44
C GLY A 77 29.09 -9.59 6.71
N LYS A 78 29.99 -8.80 7.31
CA LYS A 78 30.66 -7.66 6.67
C LYS A 78 31.39 -8.15 5.41
N GLY A 79 30.79 -8.03 4.23
CA GLY A 79 31.50 -8.36 2.98
C GLY A 79 30.70 -8.55 1.70
N ALA A 80 29.36 -8.67 1.74
CA ALA A 80 28.57 -8.73 0.52
C ALA A 80 28.19 -7.32 0.05
N SER A 81 28.53 -6.98 -1.20
CA SER A 81 28.20 -5.71 -1.86
C SER A 81 26.71 -5.38 -1.70
N ALA A 82 26.42 -4.32 -0.95
CA ALA A 82 25.13 -3.98 -0.36
C ALA A 82 24.12 -3.33 -1.32
N VAL A 83 24.12 -3.69 -2.61
CA VAL A 83 23.35 -2.94 -3.61
C VAL A 83 22.06 -3.64 -4.07
N ASN A 84 21.83 -4.93 -3.80
CA ASN A 84 20.58 -5.56 -4.28
C ASN A 84 20.09 -6.80 -3.52
N THR A 85 20.55 -7.03 -2.29
CA THR A 85 20.09 -8.18 -1.52
C THR A 85 18.95 -7.76 -0.59
N LEU A 86 17.73 -8.17 -0.92
CA LEU A 86 16.57 -8.09 -0.06
C LEU A 86 16.76 -9.01 1.14
N VAL A 87 16.77 -8.42 2.33
CA VAL A 87 16.91 -9.17 3.58
C VAL A 87 15.53 -9.32 4.23
N MET A 88 15.05 -10.55 4.30
CA MET A 88 13.89 -10.90 5.12
C MET A 88 14.38 -11.12 6.55
N GLU A 89 13.91 -10.31 7.50
CA GLU A 89 14.35 -10.38 8.90
C GLU A 89 13.72 -11.56 9.63
N ASP A 90 12.39 -11.65 9.56
CA ASP A 90 11.61 -12.69 10.19
C ASP A 90 10.83 -13.39 9.08
N MET A 91 10.89 -14.71 9.04
CA MET A 91 10.09 -15.53 8.13
C MET A 91 9.42 -16.66 8.89
N ASN A 92 8.11 -16.76 8.77
CA ASN A 92 7.31 -17.84 9.32
C ASN A 92 6.78 -18.69 8.17
N LEU A 93 7.00 -20.00 8.26
CA LEU A 93 6.59 -20.97 7.26
C LEU A 93 5.40 -21.79 7.75
N HIS A 94 4.52 -22.18 6.84
CA HIS A 94 3.50 -23.18 7.11
C HIS A 94 4.15 -24.55 7.40
N GLU A 95 3.49 -25.37 8.22
CA GLU A 95 3.99 -26.72 8.60
C GLU A 95 4.23 -27.66 7.41
N CYS A 96 3.57 -27.41 6.28
CA CYS A 96 3.73 -28.22 5.06
C CYS A 96 4.98 -27.85 4.24
N VAL A 97 5.71 -26.80 4.63
CA VAL A 97 6.85 -26.27 3.89
C VAL A 97 8.15 -26.85 4.38
N ARG A 98 8.91 -27.40 3.44
CA ARG A 98 10.31 -27.77 3.59
C ARG A 98 11.17 -26.74 2.89
N TRP A 99 12.04 -26.10 3.65
CA TRP A 99 13.00 -25.13 3.16
C TRP A 99 14.37 -25.43 3.77
N ASP A 100 15.41 -25.37 2.94
CA ASP A 100 16.79 -25.56 3.36
C ASP A 100 17.45 -24.19 3.47
N GLU A 101 17.55 -23.66 4.68
CA GLU A 101 18.09 -22.32 4.96
C GLU A 101 19.54 -22.16 4.51
N ASN A 102 20.28 -23.28 4.38
CA ASN A 102 21.69 -23.26 3.99
C ASN A 102 21.88 -23.05 2.48
N LYS A 103 20.81 -23.17 1.69
CA LYS A 103 20.86 -22.90 0.26
C LYS A 103 20.74 -21.40 0.02
N LYS A 104 21.53 -20.91 -0.94
CA LYS A 104 21.47 -19.51 -1.38
C LYS A 104 20.14 -19.16 -2.07
N GLU A 105 19.37 -20.15 -2.49
CA GLU A 105 18.12 -19.95 -3.22
C GLU A 105 16.91 -20.03 -2.28
N ALA A 106 16.03 -19.03 -2.36
CA ALA A 106 14.75 -19.03 -1.66
C ALA A 106 13.72 -19.93 -2.38
N VAL A 107 13.91 -21.24 -2.27
CA VAL A 107 13.04 -22.27 -2.87
C VAL A 107 12.36 -23.10 -1.78
N PHE A 108 11.04 -23.00 -1.75
CA PHE A 108 10.15 -23.65 -0.79
C PHE A 108 9.50 -24.87 -1.42
N THR A 109 9.64 -26.04 -0.80
CA THR A 109 9.05 -27.30 -1.29
C THR A 109 7.92 -27.73 -0.36
N PHE A 110 6.71 -28.01 -0.87
CA PHE A 110 5.55 -28.27 -0.02
C PHE A 110 4.47 -29.12 -0.71
N PHE A 111 3.57 -29.69 0.08
CA PHE A 111 2.29 -30.21 -0.42
C PHE A 111 1.20 -29.20 -0.02
N ALA A 112 0.51 -28.63 -1.00
CA ALA A 112 -0.52 -27.62 -0.74
C ALA A 112 -1.78 -28.27 -0.11
N PRO A 113 -2.25 -27.82 1.06
CA PRO A 113 -3.59 -28.13 1.55
C PRO A 113 -4.67 -27.69 0.56
N ASP A 114 -5.81 -28.38 0.59
CA ASP A 114 -6.99 -27.99 -0.18
C ASP A 114 -7.57 -26.67 0.35
N GLY A 115 -7.94 -25.76 -0.56
CA GLY A 115 -8.49 -24.46 -0.19
C GLY A 115 -7.42 -23.39 0.03
N GLU A 116 -7.73 -22.41 0.88
CA GLU A 116 -6.90 -21.22 1.12
C GLU A 116 -6.02 -21.40 2.37
N PHE A 117 -4.72 -21.18 2.24
CA PHE A 117 -3.78 -21.22 3.36
C PHE A 117 -2.61 -20.24 3.16
N ASN A 118 -2.03 -19.78 4.27
CA ASN A 118 -0.84 -18.93 4.26
C ASN A 118 0.41 -19.82 4.20
N LEU A 119 1.16 -19.77 3.09
CA LEU A 119 2.36 -20.57 2.89
C LEU A 119 3.54 -20.03 3.68
N LEU A 120 3.75 -18.73 3.60
CA LEU A 120 4.80 -18.05 4.34
C LEU A 120 4.45 -16.59 4.60
N SER A 121 4.95 -16.08 5.71
CA SER A 121 4.89 -14.65 6.06
C SER A 121 6.29 -14.14 6.34
N TYR A 122 6.58 -12.91 5.94
CA TYR A 122 7.88 -12.30 6.09
C TYR A 122 7.78 -10.85 6.57
N ARG A 123 8.83 -10.36 7.23
CA ARG A 123 9.00 -8.95 7.59
C ARG A 123 10.26 -8.37 7.00
N ILE A 124 10.15 -7.16 6.45
CA ILE A 124 11.25 -6.42 5.83
C ILE A 124 11.32 -5.03 6.46
N LYS A 125 12.51 -4.67 6.97
CA LYS A 125 12.82 -3.32 7.47
C LYS A 125 13.84 -2.57 6.60
N SER A 126 14.28 -3.17 5.49
CA SER A 126 15.14 -2.46 4.56
C SER A 126 14.45 -1.18 4.07
N PRO A 127 15.20 -0.08 3.84
CA PRO A 127 14.62 1.16 3.35
C PRO A 127 13.92 0.94 2.00
N PHE A 128 12.70 1.46 1.87
CA PHE A 128 11.96 1.53 0.61
C PHE A 128 11.49 2.97 0.37
N ARG A 129 10.84 3.25 -0.77
CA ARG A 129 10.21 4.57 -1.00
C ARG A 129 8.72 4.50 -0.67
N ALA A 130 8.25 5.47 0.09
CA ALA A 130 6.83 5.63 0.42
C ALA A 130 6.01 5.77 -0.88
N PRO A 131 5.04 4.88 -1.18
CA PRO A 131 4.34 4.92 -2.47
C PRO A 131 3.33 6.08 -2.57
N ILE A 132 2.86 6.60 -1.44
CA ILE A 132 1.94 7.74 -1.37
C ILE A 132 2.57 8.79 -0.48
N SER A 133 3.19 9.83 -1.05
CA SER A 133 3.65 10.95 -0.23
C SER A 133 2.48 11.85 0.14
N VAL A 134 2.53 12.42 1.35
CA VAL A 134 1.58 13.42 1.83
C VAL A 134 2.38 14.59 2.40
N VAL A 135 2.20 15.77 1.83
CA VAL A 135 2.88 16.99 2.24
C VAL A 135 1.84 18.06 2.59
N PRO A 136 1.81 18.56 3.84
CA PRO A 136 0.88 19.58 4.26
C PRO A 136 1.41 21.00 4.02
N PHE A 137 0.50 21.95 3.84
CA PHE A 137 0.78 23.38 3.79
C PHE A 137 -0.31 24.15 4.53
N LEU A 138 0.08 25.26 5.16
CA LEU A 138 -0.84 26.27 5.67
C LEU A 138 -0.67 27.54 4.85
N GLU A 139 -1.75 27.98 4.21
CA GLU A 139 -1.80 29.25 3.50
C GLU A 139 -2.70 30.20 4.28
N THR A 140 -2.15 31.33 4.73
CA THR A 140 -2.90 32.38 5.44
C THR A 140 -2.66 33.73 4.79
N LYS A 141 -3.62 34.64 4.95
CA LYS A 141 -3.45 36.04 4.58
C LYS A 141 -3.37 36.88 5.86
N PRO A 142 -2.57 37.95 5.89
CA PRO A 142 -2.54 38.86 7.03
C PRO A 142 -3.95 39.38 7.35
N ARG A 143 -4.34 39.35 8.63
CA ARG A 143 -5.66 39.78 9.14
C ARG A 143 -6.86 39.00 8.60
N ALA A 144 -6.65 37.83 7.98
CA ALA A 144 -7.75 36.98 7.58
C ALA A 144 -8.30 36.19 8.78
N ASN A 145 -9.63 36.09 8.87
CA ASN A 145 -10.31 35.17 9.79
C ASN A 145 -10.41 33.74 9.21
N SER A 146 -9.54 33.41 8.26
CA SER A 146 -9.56 32.13 7.57
C SER A 146 -8.16 31.67 7.20
N LEU A 147 -8.00 30.37 7.17
CA LEU A 147 -6.77 29.63 6.89
C LEU A 147 -7.10 28.52 5.89
N ASP A 148 -6.24 28.32 4.90
CA ASP A 148 -6.32 27.17 4.02
C ASP A 148 -5.33 26.10 4.50
N TYR A 149 -5.85 24.97 4.97
CA TYR A 149 -5.07 23.76 5.21
C TYR A 149 -5.07 22.90 3.95
N VAL A 150 -3.90 22.71 3.36
CA VAL A 150 -3.74 22.05 2.07
C VAL A 150 -2.95 20.76 2.28
N LEU A 151 -3.46 19.64 1.80
CA LEU A 151 -2.72 18.39 1.69
C LEU A 151 -2.45 18.07 0.24
N ARG A 152 -1.15 17.98 -0.10
CA ARG A 152 -0.66 17.54 -1.40
C ARG A 152 -0.31 16.07 -1.32
N VAL A 153 -0.93 15.25 -2.16
CA VAL A 153 -0.78 13.80 -2.17
C VAL A 153 -0.25 13.35 -3.53
N ARG A 154 0.87 12.64 -3.53
CA ARG A 154 1.53 12.20 -4.77
C ARG A 154 1.81 10.72 -4.79
N GLY A 155 1.53 10.07 -5.92
CA GLY A 155 1.90 8.68 -6.18
C GLY A 155 3.39 8.57 -6.52
N GLU A 156 4.22 8.13 -5.58
CA GLU A 156 5.66 7.97 -5.73
C GLU A 156 6.01 6.53 -6.16
N PHE A 157 5.43 6.11 -7.28
CA PHE A 157 5.64 4.80 -7.91
C PHE A 157 5.62 4.95 -9.44
N PRO A 158 6.05 3.93 -10.21
CA PRO A 158 6.12 4.01 -11.67
C PRO A 158 4.82 4.45 -12.33
N ALA A 159 4.91 5.27 -13.38
CA ALA A 159 3.77 5.91 -14.04
C ALA A 159 2.82 4.93 -14.76
N ASP A 160 3.26 3.70 -15.03
CA ASP A 160 2.45 2.59 -15.58
C ASP A 160 1.60 1.89 -14.51
N LYS A 161 1.81 2.21 -13.22
CA LYS A 161 1.05 1.68 -12.09
C LYS A 161 0.01 2.67 -11.62
N THR A 162 -0.99 2.16 -10.91
CA THR A 162 -2.10 2.96 -10.38
C THR A 162 -2.51 2.43 -9.02
N ALA A 163 -2.45 3.29 -8.01
CA ALA A 163 -3.05 3.01 -6.71
C ALA A 163 -4.58 3.17 -6.81
N ALA A 164 -5.32 2.27 -6.20
CA ALA A 164 -6.78 2.25 -6.15
C ALA A 164 -7.27 2.40 -4.70
N HIS A 165 -8.54 2.76 -4.55
CA HIS A 165 -9.21 2.86 -3.26
C HIS A 165 -8.44 3.75 -2.26
N VAL A 166 -7.85 4.83 -2.77
CA VAL A 166 -7.06 5.74 -1.95
C VAL A 166 -8.02 6.54 -1.08
N SER A 167 -7.78 6.59 0.22
CA SER A 167 -8.52 7.45 1.12
C SER A 167 -7.63 8.09 2.15
N LEU A 168 -7.96 9.33 2.51
CA LEU A 168 -7.32 10.09 3.56
C LEU A 168 -8.36 10.48 4.60
N VAL A 169 -8.03 10.29 5.87
CA VAL A 169 -8.88 10.64 7.00
C VAL A 169 -8.06 11.43 8.00
N PHE A 170 -8.49 12.65 8.31
CA PHE A 170 -7.77 13.54 9.23
C PHE A 170 -8.73 14.43 10.00
N ALA A 171 -8.36 14.74 11.23
CA ALA A 171 -9.11 15.65 12.09
C ALA A 171 -8.66 17.09 11.85
N LEU A 172 -9.61 18.01 11.92
CA LEU A 172 -9.36 19.43 11.98
C LEU A 172 -9.37 19.89 13.45
N PRO A 173 -8.65 20.97 13.77
CA PRO A 173 -8.59 21.48 15.14
C PRO A 173 -9.98 21.92 15.64
N HIS A 174 -10.20 21.85 16.95
CA HIS A 174 -11.50 22.18 17.57
C HIS A 174 -11.96 23.64 17.33
N TRP A 175 -11.02 24.53 17.01
CA TRP A 175 -11.29 25.93 16.70
C TRP A 175 -11.76 26.16 15.25
N ALA A 176 -11.82 25.11 14.42
CA ALA A 176 -12.37 25.17 13.08
C ALA A 176 -13.90 25.33 13.14
N ASN A 177 -14.40 26.55 12.85
CA ASN A 177 -15.82 26.85 13.00
C ASN A 177 -16.64 26.44 11.76
N SER A 178 -16.18 26.86 10.58
CA SER A 178 -16.77 26.53 9.28
C SER A 178 -15.67 26.08 8.32
N VAL A 179 -15.93 25.03 7.55
CA VAL A 179 -14.94 24.42 6.67
C VAL A 179 -15.55 24.20 5.29
N ALA A 180 -14.94 24.78 4.27
CA ALA A 180 -15.20 24.42 2.88
C ALA A 180 -14.06 23.51 2.39
N VAL A 181 -14.40 22.40 1.72
CA VAL A 181 -13.42 21.43 1.24
C VAL A 181 -13.47 21.36 -0.28
N GLU A 182 -12.33 21.62 -0.90
CA GLU A 182 -12.15 21.61 -2.36
C GLU A 182 -11.04 20.63 -2.72
N THR A 183 -11.19 19.91 -3.84
CA THR A 183 -10.18 18.96 -4.31
C THR A 183 -9.77 19.29 -5.74
N ALA A 184 -8.53 19.00 -6.08
CA ALA A 184 -7.93 19.32 -7.37
C ALA A 184 -6.94 18.25 -7.80
N SER A 185 -6.85 17.97 -9.11
CA SER A 185 -5.78 17.16 -9.70
C SER A 185 -4.80 18.05 -10.45
N ALA A 186 -3.50 17.95 -10.13
CA ALA A 186 -2.46 18.78 -10.76
C ALA A 186 -2.14 18.36 -12.20
N THR A 187 -2.47 17.13 -12.58
CA THR A 187 -2.12 16.53 -13.89
C THR A 187 -2.85 17.08 -15.10
N ALA A 188 -3.89 17.90 -14.92
CA ALA A 188 -4.61 18.51 -16.05
C ALA A 188 -4.11 19.91 -16.44
N ALA A 189 -3.23 20.52 -15.63
CA ALA A 189 -2.72 21.87 -15.92
C ALA A 189 -1.59 21.91 -16.98
N ALA A 190 -1.10 20.75 -17.43
CA ALA A 190 0.04 20.65 -18.35
C ALA A 190 -0.34 20.40 -19.83
N GLN A 191 -1.63 20.34 -20.17
CA GLN A 191 -2.08 20.22 -21.57
C GLN A 191 -3.10 21.32 -21.91
N GLY A 192 -2.60 22.38 -22.54
CA GLY A 192 -3.40 23.33 -23.31
C GLY A 192 -4.14 24.38 -22.48
N GLY A 193 -3.85 25.65 -22.77
CA GLY A 193 -4.50 26.78 -22.15
C GLY A 193 -5.99 26.81 -22.42
N ASP A 194 -6.78 26.61 -21.38
CA ASP A 194 -8.08 27.25 -21.26
C ASP A 194 -8.38 27.43 -19.76
N LYS A 195 -9.12 28.48 -19.40
CA LYS A 195 -9.58 28.72 -18.01
C LYS A 195 -10.72 27.73 -17.66
N GLY A 196 -10.47 26.45 -17.86
CA GLY A 196 -11.39 25.35 -17.56
C GLY A 196 -11.36 25.00 -16.08
N ALA A 197 -12.50 24.54 -15.56
CA ALA A 197 -12.65 24.10 -14.18
C ALA A 197 -11.54 23.09 -13.80
N VAL A 198 -10.85 23.35 -12.70
CA VAL A 198 -9.83 22.44 -12.15
C VAL A 198 -10.51 21.09 -11.88
N PRO A 199 -10.00 19.98 -12.42
CA PRO A 199 -10.66 18.69 -12.26
C PRO A 199 -10.66 18.28 -10.79
N VAL A 200 -11.86 17.96 -10.30
CA VAL A 200 -12.12 17.50 -8.94
C VAL A 200 -11.43 16.15 -8.72
N ALA A 201 -10.50 16.09 -7.78
CA ALA A 201 -9.80 14.86 -7.42
C ALA A 201 -10.57 14.13 -6.31
N GLY A 202 -11.48 13.23 -6.69
CA GLY A 202 -12.23 12.42 -5.74
C GLY A 202 -13.25 13.21 -4.91
N LYS A 203 -13.89 12.54 -3.94
CA LYS A 203 -14.95 13.08 -3.11
C LYS A 203 -14.44 13.34 -1.70
N ALA A 204 -14.51 14.59 -1.26
CA ALA A 204 -14.17 14.97 0.11
C ALA A 204 -15.42 15.44 0.88
N GLN A 205 -15.51 15.05 2.15
CA GLN A 205 -16.61 15.41 3.05
C GLN A 205 -16.07 15.77 4.42
N PHE A 206 -16.58 16.85 5.00
CA PHE A 206 -16.29 17.27 6.37
C PHE A 206 -17.47 16.90 7.27
N ASP A 207 -17.21 16.11 8.31
CA ASP A 207 -18.15 15.84 9.39
C ASP A 207 -17.94 16.83 10.54
N ARG A 208 -18.88 17.78 10.67
CA ARG A 208 -18.83 18.81 11.70
C ARG A 208 -18.93 18.27 13.13
N LYS A 209 -19.58 17.12 13.35
CA LYS A 209 -19.76 16.56 14.70
C LYS A 209 -18.45 15.98 15.23
N THR A 210 -17.71 15.30 14.37
CA THR A 210 -16.43 14.66 14.73
C THR A 210 -15.21 15.52 14.39
N GLN A 211 -15.40 16.63 13.66
CA GLN A 211 -14.34 17.47 13.11
C GLN A 211 -13.39 16.71 12.17
N VAL A 212 -13.89 15.67 11.50
CA VAL A 212 -13.09 14.80 10.61
C VAL A 212 -13.39 15.08 9.15
N VAL A 213 -12.35 15.16 8.34
CA VAL A 213 -12.45 15.15 6.87
C VAL A 213 -12.20 13.74 6.35
N HIS A 214 -13.12 13.27 5.52
CA HIS A 214 -13.00 12.03 4.76
C HIS A 214 -12.80 12.36 3.29
N TRP A 215 -11.65 12.02 2.73
CA TRP A 215 -11.35 12.20 1.31
C TRP A 215 -11.15 10.84 0.64
N GLN A 216 -11.95 10.56 -0.39
CA GLN A 216 -11.90 9.33 -1.16
C GLN A 216 -11.53 9.61 -2.61
N ILE A 217 -10.48 8.95 -3.09
CA ILE A 217 -9.94 9.07 -4.44
C ILE A 217 -9.98 7.68 -5.06
N ALA A 218 -10.69 7.53 -6.19
CA ALA A 218 -10.85 6.23 -6.82
C ALA A 218 -9.51 5.64 -7.26
N LYS A 219 -8.66 6.47 -7.89
CA LYS A 219 -7.36 6.09 -8.44
C LYS A 219 -6.36 7.24 -8.39
N ILE A 220 -5.09 6.91 -8.13
CA ILE A 220 -3.94 7.81 -8.32
C ILE A 220 -2.94 7.08 -9.23
N GLN A 221 -2.61 7.69 -10.37
CA GLN A 221 -1.57 7.17 -11.25
C GLN A 221 -0.18 7.52 -10.73
N GLY A 222 0.82 6.68 -10.98
CA GLY A 222 2.20 6.95 -10.58
C GLY A 222 2.74 8.25 -11.19
N GLY A 223 3.49 9.01 -10.40
CA GLY A 223 4.03 10.33 -10.76
C GLY A 223 3.01 11.48 -10.70
N THR A 224 1.72 11.18 -10.50
CA THR A 224 0.64 12.18 -10.48
C THR A 224 0.33 12.67 -9.08
N GLU A 225 -0.31 13.84 -9.01
CA GLU A 225 -0.58 14.54 -7.78
C GLU A 225 -2.02 15.05 -7.70
N VAL A 226 -2.58 14.90 -6.52
CA VAL A 226 -3.91 15.38 -6.16
C VAL A 226 -3.81 16.17 -4.85
N ILE A 227 -4.69 17.15 -4.71
CA ILE A 227 -4.68 18.11 -3.61
C ILE A 227 -6.08 18.16 -3.00
N VAL A 228 -6.15 18.24 -1.67
CA VAL A 228 -7.34 18.70 -0.94
C VAL A 228 -7.01 19.99 -0.22
N ARG A 229 -7.89 20.97 -0.32
CA ARG A 229 -7.83 22.28 0.34
C ARG A 229 -9.01 22.40 1.27
N CYS A 230 -8.75 22.54 2.56
CA CYS A 230 -9.74 22.86 3.58
C CYS A 230 -9.62 24.35 3.91
N LYS A 231 -10.56 25.14 3.41
CA LYS A 231 -10.70 26.55 3.78
C LYS A 231 -11.46 26.64 5.09
N ILE A 232 -10.75 26.98 6.16
CA ILE A 232 -11.23 26.97 7.54
C ILE A 232 -11.46 28.41 7.98
N VAL A 233 -12.68 28.71 8.42
CA VAL A 233 -13.00 29.95 9.15
C VAL A 233 -12.73 29.70 10.63
N LEU A 234 -11.93 30.59 11.22
CA LEU A 234 -11.46 30.49 12.59
C LEU A 234 -12.54 30.96 13.59
N ALA A 235 -12.41 30.51 14.84
CA ALA A 235 -13.13 31.10 15.96
C ALA A 235 -12.68 32.56 16.18
N SER A 236 -13.56 33.42 16.70
CA SER A 236 -13.33 34.88 16.79
C SER A 236 -12.17 35.30 17.69
N ASN A 237 -11.68 34.41 18.54
CA ASN A 237 -10.56 34.63 19.46
C ASN A 237 -9.22 34.09 18.93
N MET A 238 -9.17 33.58 17.70
CA MET A 238 -7.97 33.00 17.09
C MET A 238 -7.34 33.94 16.06
N ASP A 239 -6.02 33.89 15.95
CA ASP A 239 -5.24 34.53 14.88
C ASP A 239 -4.72 33.45 13.92
N ALA A 240 -5.05 33.58 12.63
CA ALA A 240 -4.61 32.65 11.59
C ALA A 240 -3.09 32.51 11.52
N THR A 241 -2.35 33.59 11.84
CA THR A 241 -0.88 33.61 11.77
C THR A 241 -0.21 32.88 12.93
N ALA A 242 -0.95 32.61 14.01
CA ALA A 242 -0.48 31.83 15.15
C ALA A 242 -0.71 30.32 14.97
N CYS A 243 -1.50 29.89 13.99
CA CYS A 243 -1.74 28.49 13.70
C CYS A 243 -0.49 27.81 13.14
N SER A 244 -0.23 26.60 13.59
CA SER A 244 0.88 25.76 13.14
C SER A 244 0.36 24.43 12.60
N LEU A 245 1.21 23.69 11.88
CA LEU A 245 0.84 22.36 11.42
C LEU A 245 0.63 21.38 12.59
N GLU A 246 1.27 21.61 13.73
CA GLU A 246 1.12 20.76 14.93
C GLU A 246 -0.30 20.80 15.52
N ASP A 247 -1.06 21.87 15.26
CA ASP A 247 -2.46 21.96 15.64
C ASP A 247 -3.32 20.91 14.91
N PHE A 248 -2.86 20.45 13.75
CA PHE A 248 -3.54 19.45 12.94
C PHE A 248 -3.12 18.05 13.37
N GLY A 249 -4.11 17.19 13.56
CA GLY A 249 -3.87 15.80 13.94
C GLY A 249 -3.23 14.97 12.82
N VAL A 250 -3.09 13.68 13.10
CA VAL A 250 -2.53 12.74 12.13
C VAL A 250 -3.44 12.56 10.91
N VAL A 251 -2.82 12.41 9.74
CA VAL A 251 -3.50 11.99 8.51
C VAL A 251 -3.33 10.50 8.34
N ARG A 252 -4.44 9.76 8.36
CA ARG A 252 -4.44 8.32 8.05
C ARG A 252 -4.66 8.15 6.55
N VAL A 253 -3.83 7.33 5.94
CA VAL A 253 -3.90 7.00 4.51
C VAL A 253 -4.24 5.53 4.36
N ASN A 254 -5.15 5.22 3.46
CA ASN A 254 -5.42 3.86 3.02
C ASN A 254 -5.34 3.79 1.50
N PHE A 255 -4.84 2.68 0.95
CA PHE A 255 -4.78 2.45 -0.50
C PHE A 255 -4.51 0.97 -0.79
N GLU A 256 -4.74 0.59 -2.04
CA GLU A 256 -4.30 -0.67 -2.63
C GLU A 256 -3.51 -0.37 -3.90
N LEU A 257 -2.33 -0.99 -4.05
CA LEU A 257 -1.47 -0.86 -5.22
C LEU A 257 -1.29 -2.25 -5.85
N PRO A 258 -2.15 -2.61 -6.81
CA PRO A 258 -2.11 -3.92 -7.46
C PRO A 258 -0.91 -4.04 -8.40
N MET A 259 -0.44 -5.28 -8.58
CA MET A 259 0.63 -5.67 -9.49
C MET A 259 1.95 -4.93 -9.26
N HIS A 260 2.22 -4.53 -8.03
CA HIS A 260 3.47 -3.90 -7.61
C HIS A 260 3.76 -4.20 -6.13
N LEU A 261 4.96 -4.70 -5.85
CA LEU A 261 5.50 -4.89 -4.51
C LEU A 261 6.66 -3.93 -4.28
N LEU A 262 6.75 -3.39 -3.07
CA LEU A 262 7.81 -2.44 -2.72
C LEU A 262 9.08 -3.12 -2.23
N SER A 263 8.97 -4.35 -1.72
CA SER A 263 10.15 -5.11 -1.31
C SER A 263 11.01 -5.61 -2.49
N GLY A 264 10.41 -5.73 -3.67
CA GLY A 264 11.01 -6.45 -4.80
C GLY A 264 10.89 -7.97 -4.74
N VAL A 265 10.22 -8.55 -3.72
CA VAL A 265 9.83 -9.97 -3.75
C VAL A 265 9.04 -10.24 -5.02
N SER A 266 9.39 -11.29 -5.73
CA SER A 266 8.59 -11.79 -6.85
C SER A 266 8.73 -13.30 -6.94
N ILE A 267 7.71 -13.96 -7.48
CA ILE A 267 7.74 -15.40 -7.70
C ILE A 267 8.48 -15.66 -9.01
N LYS A 268 9.63 -16.33 -8.92
CA LYS A 268 10.45 -16.76 -10.06
C LYS A 268 9.79 -17.94 -10.78
N PHE A 269 9.34 -18.92 -10.01
CA PHE A 269 8.63 -20.09 -10.54
C PHE A 269 7.73 -20.73 -9.47
N LEU A 270 6.73 -21.46 -9.94
CA LEU A 270 5.93 -22.38 -9.16
C LEU A 270 5.82 -23.68 -9.93
N ASP A 271 6.55 -24.71 -9.52
CA ASP A 271 6.62 -25.99 -10.22
C ASP A 271 5.85 -27.07 -9.49
N PHE A 272 5.35 -28.03 -10.28
CA PHE A 272 4.64 -29.21 -9.78
C PHE A 272 5.50 -30.43 -10.06
N LEU A 273 6.04 -31.02 -9.00
CA LEU A 273 6.77 -32.27 -9.06
C LEU A 273 5.76 -33.43 -9.09
N TYR A 274 5.94 -34.33 -10.05
CA TYR A 274 5.14 -35.54 -10.21
C TYR A 274 3.65 -35.32 -10.49
N ALA A 275 3.28 -34.22 -11.15
CA ALA A 275 1.90 -34.05 -11.62
C ALA A 275 1.56 -35.15 -12.65
N SER A 276 0.82 -36.17 -12.22
CA SER A 276 0.29 -37.22 -13.10
C SER A 276 -0.87 -36.64 -13.92
N GLY A 277 -0.53 -36.00 -15.03
CA GLY A 277 -1.51 -35.48 -15.98
C GLY A 277 -1.26 -34.03 -16.41
N LYS A 278 -2.35 -33.29 -16.64
CA LYS A 278 -2.29 -31.93 -17.16
C LYS A 278 -1.72 -30.96 -16.11
N THR A 279 -0.77 -30.14 -16.53
CA THR A 279 -0.22 -29.06 -15.70
C THR A 279 -1.35 -28.16 -15.18
N PRO A 280 -1.42 -27.89 -13.87
CA PRO A 280 -2.43 -27.01 -13.30
C PRO A 280 -2.34 -25.59 -13.85
N ASN A 281 -3.48 -24.91 -13.95
CA ASN A 281 -3.56 -23.48 -14.22
C ASN A 281 -2.98 -22.71 -13.02
N LYS A 282 -2.12 -21.72 -13.29
CA LYS A 282 -1.46 -20.90 -12.27
C LYS A 282 -1.93 -19.45 -12.42
N TRP A 283 -2.38 -18.87 -11.32
CA TRP A 283 -2.71 -17.45 -11.24
C TRP A 283 -1.86 -16.82 -10.15
N ILE A 284 -1.14 -15.75 -10.48
CA ILE A 284 -0.31 -15.01 -9.53
C ILE A 284 -0.75 -13.56 -9.55
N ARG A 285 -1.00 -12.99 -8.37
CA ARG A 285 -1.17 -11.54 -8.23
C ARG A 285 -0.30 -11.01 -7.10
N TYR A 286 0.03 -9.74 -7.25
CA TYR A 286 0.84 -8.98 -6.31
C TYR A 286 0.02 -7.80 -5.81
N VAL A 287 0.02 -7.52 -4.51
CA VAL A 287 -0.72 -6.39 -3.95
C VAL A 287 0.07 -5.76 -2.81
N THR A 288 0.35 -4.46 -2.92
CA THR A 288 0.79 -3.65 -1.77
C THR A 288 -0.40 -2.89 -1.23
N GLN A 289 -0.62 -2.89 0.08
CA GLN A 289 -1.70 -2.12 0.72
C GLN A 289 -1.22 -1.43 1.99
N ALA A 290 -1.90 -0.34 2.35
CA ALA A 290 -1.71 0.28 3.65
C ALA A 290 -2.19 -0.64 4.78
N ASN A 291 -1.47 -0.64 5.90
CA ASN A 291 -1.93 -1.23 7.16
C ASN A 291 -1.99 -0.17 8.26
N SER A 292 -0.84 0.40 8.60
CA SER A 292 -0.76 1.57 9.47
C SER A 292 0.05 2.64 8.75
N TYR A 293 -0.63 3.45 7.93
CA TYR A 293 0.01 4.47 7.11
C TYR A 293 -0.45 5.84 7.59
N VAL A 294 0.43 6.57 8.26
CA VAL A 294 0.10 7.83 8.92
C VAL A 294 1.09 8.92 8.56
N ALA A 295 0.61 10.15 8.39
CA ALA A 295 1.44 11.34 8.32
C ALA A 295 1.18 12.21 9.56
N ARG A 296 2.25 12.71 10.16
CA ARG A 296 2.22 13.56 11.37
C ARG A 296 3.18 14.73 11.19
N TRP A 297 2.85 15.86 11.83
CA TRP A 297 3.49 17.14 11.50
C TRP A 297 4.50 17.65 12.53
N SER A 298 4.83 16.81 13.52
CA SER A 298 5.84 17.02 14.56
C SER A 298 7.26 16.76 14.06
#